data_AF-A0A936VHT3-F1
#
_entry.id   AF-A0A936VHT3-F1
#
_cell.length_a   1.000
_cell.length_b   1.000
_cell.length_c   1.000
_cell.angle_alpha   90.00
_cell.angle_beta   90.00
_cell.angle_gamma   90.00
#
_symmetry.space_group_name_H-M   'P 1'
#
loop_
_entity.id
_entity.type
_entity.pdbx_description
1 polymer ?
#
loop_
_entity_poly.entity_id
_entity_poly.type
_entity_poly.pdbx_seq_one_letter_code
_entity_poly.pdbx_strand_id
1 'polypeptide(L)'
;MLILSVISIFLASCVFGQQPSRDVSKETARSSQDWIRDAVIYQIWERAYSQKGDFNSITADLDRIKNLGADVLWLMPVHPIGQVKKKGSVGSPYAVRDYYGVNPDYGTPADLKRLVAEAHKRGLKVIIDVVVQPYRLGQQTYHRASRILQKE
;
A
#
# COMPACT_ATOMS: atom_id res chain seq x y z
N MET A 1 32.99 -6.70 -47.52
CA MET A 1 33.46 -7.38 -46.29
C MET A 1 33.29 -6.55 -45.02
N LEU A 2 33.48 -5.21 -45.02
CA LEU A 2 33.36 -4.39 -43.80
C LEU A 2 31.92 -4.25 -43.26
N ILE A 3 30.90 -4.24 -44.14
CA ILE A 3 29.48 -4.03 -43.76
C ILE A 3 28.86 -5.27 -43.08
N LEU A 4 29.29 -6.48 -43.45
CA LEU A 4 28.82 -7.72 -42.82
C LEU A 4 29.34 -7.88 -41.37
N SER A 5 30.54 -7.38 -41.08
CA SER A 5 31.13 -7.45 -39.73
C SER A 5 30.44 -6.54 -38.71
N VAL A 6 29.93 -5.38 -39.15
CA VAL A 6 29.23 -4.43 -38.27
C VAL A 6 27.84 -4.95 -37.85
N ILE A 7 27.15 -5.67 -38.75
CA ILE A 7 25.84 -6.27 -38.48
C ILE A 7 25.94 -7.41 -37.45
N SER A 8 26.99 -8.24 -37.51
CA SER A 8 27.22 -9.29 -36.50
C SER A 8 27.51 -8.74 -35.10
N ILE A 9 28.19 -7.60 -34.99
CA ILE A 9 28.47 -6.97 -33.69
C ILE A 9 27.18 -6.40 -33.07
N PHE A 10 26.29 -5.82 -33.89
CA PHE A 10 25.01 -5.28 -33.43
C PHE A 10 24.02 -6.36 -32.97
N LEU A 11 24.01 -7.53 -33.62
CA LEU A 11 23.16 -8.66 -33.24
C LEU A 11 23.61 -9.34 -31.93
N ALA A 12 24.92 -9.34 -31.64
CA ALA A 12 25.46 -9.92 -30.40
C ALA A 12 25.07 -9.12 -29.14
N SER A 13 24.90 -7.80 -29.26
CA SER A 13 24.51 -6.92 -28.13
C SER A 13 23.06 -7.12 -27.66
N CYS A 14 22.19 -7.69 -28.48
CA CYS A 14 20.80 -7.99 -28.09
C CYS A 14 20.66 -9.24 -27.20
N VAL A 15 21.64 -10.15 -27.19
CA VAL A 15 21.53 -11.43 -26.47
C VAL A 15 22.02 -11.33 -25.02
N PHE A 16 22.81 -10.31 -24.67
CA PHE A 16 23.46 -10.19 -23.35
C PHE A 16 22.65 -9.42 -22.28
N GLY A 17 21.40 -9.04 -22.57
CA GLY A 17 20.58 -8.20 -21.68
C GLY A 17 19.72 -8.94 -20.66
N GLN A 18 19.65 -10.28 -20.69
CA GLN A 18 18.89 -11.04 -19.69
C GLN A 18 19.80 -11.48 -18.55
N GLN A 19 19.96 -10.62 -17.54
CA GLN A 19 20.49 -11.09 -16.26
C GLN A 19 19.55 -12.18 -15.72
N PRO A 20 20.10 -13.33 -15.25
CA PRO A 20 19.28 -14.36 -14.63
C PRO A 20 18.51 -13.75 -13.46
N SER A 21 17.24 -14.13 -13.30
CA SER A 21 16.39 -13.61 -12.23
C SER A 21 17.07 -13.82 -10.88
N ARG A 22 17.32 -12.73 -10.16
CA ARG A 22 17.95 -12.73 -8.84
C ARG A 22 17.21 -13.67 -7.89
N ASP A 23 17.89 -14.70 -7.43
CA ASP A 23 17.33 -15.68 -6.49
C ASP A 23 17.40 -15.14 -5.06
N VAL A 24 16.40 -14.34 -4.70
CA VAL A 24 16.31 -13.68 -3.38
C VAL A 24 16.20 -14.65 -2.22
N SER A 25 15.89 -15.94 -2.48
CA SER A 25 15.77 -16.97 -1.43
C SER A 25 17.12 -17.37 -0.83
N LYS A 26 18.21 -17.14 -1.56
CA LYS A 26 19.58 -17.45 -1.15
C LYS A 26 20.31 -16.27 -0.52
N GLU A 27 19.66 -15.12 -0.46
CA GLU A 27 20.25 -13.91 0.08
C GLU A 27 20.06 -13.85 1.59
N THR A 28 21.09 -13.39 2.29
CA THR A 28 20.98 -13.10 3.71
C THR A 28 20.02 -11.93 3.90
N ALA A 29 18.99 -12.12 4.74
CA ALA A 29 18.08 -11.05 5.09
C ALA A 29 18.85 -9.88 5.74
N ARG A 30 18.42 -8.65 5.46
CA ARG A 30 18.96 -7.46 6.13
C ARG A 30 18.68 -7.57 7.62
N SER A 31 19.61 -7.10 8.45
CA SER A 31 19.34 -7.01 9.89
C SER A 31 18.15 -6.08 10.14
N SER A 32 17.22 -6.53 10.98
CA SER A 32 16.17 -5.65 11.49
C SER A 32 16.74 -4.74 12.57
N GLN A 33 16.14 -3.56 12.72
CA GLN A 33 16.46 -2.69 13.84
C GLN A 33 15.90 -3.30 15.13
N ASP A 34 16.66 -3.25 16.23
CA ASP A 34 16.33 -3.96 17.47
C ASP A 34 14.94 -3.60 18.04
N TRP A 35 14.55 -2.33 17.98
CA TRP A 35 13.27 -1.85 18.51
C TRP A 35 12.03 -2.54 17.92
N ILE A 36 12.14 -3.10 16.70
CA ILE A 36 11.02 -3.78 16.02
C ILE A 36 10.58 -5.02 16.81
N ARG A 37 11.49 -5.66 17.56
CA ARG A 37 11.19 -6.89 18.31
C ARG A 37 10.28 -6.65 19.51
N ASP A 38 10.36 -5.45 20.09
CA ASP A 38 9.63 -5.08 21.30
C ASP A 38 8.50 -4.07 21.03
N ALA A 39 8.30 -3.69 19.76
CA ALA A 39 7.35 -2.66 19.37
C ALA A 39 5.91 -3.06 19.64
N VAL A 40 5.13 -2.14 20.24
CA VAL A 40 3.68 -2.31 20.42
C VAL A 40 2.94 -1.68 19.24
N ILE A 41 2.17 -2.49 18.52
CA ILE A 41 1.36 -2.05 17.37
C ILE A 41 -0.08 -1.81 17.82
N TYR A 42 -0.61 -0.62 17.52
CA TYR A 42 -2.01 -0.27 17.70
C TYR A 42 -2.70 -0.17 16.33
N GLN A 43 -3.55 -1.15 16.02
CA GLN A 43 -4.32 -1.17 14.78
C GLN A 43 -5.61 -0.37 14.90
N ILE A 44 -5.91 0.42 13.88
CA ILE A 44 -7.11 1.23 13.78
C ILE A 44 -7.94 0.79 12.59
N TRP A 45 -9.22 0.57 12.87
CA TRP A 45 -10.26 0.54 11.85
C TRP A 45 -10.91 1.93 11.76
N GLU A 46 -10.52 2.73 10.78
CA GLU A 46 -10.75 4.18 10.71
C GLU A 46 -12.22 4.53 10.92
N ARG A 47 -13.09 3.81 10.19
CA ARG A 47 -14.53 4.06 10.17
C ARG A 47 -15.27 3.74 11.46
N ALA A 48 -14.73 2.82 12.26
CA ALA A 48 -15.35 2.38 13.51
C ALA A 48 -14.67 3.00 14.73
N TYR A 49 -13.52 3.66 14.52
CA TYR A 49 -12.73 4.24 15.58
C TYR A 49 -13.47 5.36 16.33
N SER A 50 -14.23 6.17 15.59
CA SER A 50 -15.01 7.28 16.14
C SER A 50 -16.35 7.38 15.42
N GLN A 51 -17.29 8.15 15.98
CA GLN A 51 -18.58 8.40 15.34
C GLN A 51 -18.44 9.04 13.95
N LYS A 52 -17.42 9.88 13.75
CA LYS A 52 -17.13 10.50 12.44
C LYS A 52 -16.39 9.56 11.50
N GLY A 53 -15.56 8.67 12.05
CA GLY A 53 -14.79 7.70 11.27
C GLY A 53 -13.70 8.33 10.39
N ASP A 54 -13.13 9.47 10.81
CA ASP A 54 -12.20 10.28 10.02
C ASP A 54 -10.77 10.34 10.62
N PHE A 55 -9.80 10.76 9.79
CA PHE A 55 -8.40 10.91 10.23
C PHE A 55 -8.21 11.96 11.33
N ASN A 56 -9.12 12.93 11.41
CA ASN A 56 -9.00 14.05 12.36
C ASN A 56 -9.33 13.61 13.78
N SER A 57 -10.33 12.74 13.90
CA SER A 57 -10.68 12.11 15.16
C SER A 57 -9.54 11.20 15.66
N ILE A 58 -8.87 10.48 14.74
CA ILE A 58 -7.66 9.71 15.10
C ILE A 58 -6.52 10.65 15.52
N THR A 59 -6.29 11.74 14.79
CA THR A 59 -5.24 12.72 15.09
C THR A 59 -5.41 13.32 16.48
N ALA A 60 -6.65 13.65 16.87
CA ALA A 60 -6.97 14.22 18.17
C ALA A 60 -6.70 13.25 19.33
N ASP A 61 -6.66 11.94 19.08
CA ASP A 61 -6.54 10.90 20.10
C ASP A 61 -5.13 10.27 20.17
N LEU A 62 -4.17 10.79 19.38
CA LEU A 62 -2.80 10.29 19.33
C LEU A 62 -2.09 10.33 20.69
N ASP A 63 -2.39 11.32 21.54
CA ASP A 63 -1.82 11.40 22.89
C ASP A 63 -2.30 10.25 23.77
N ARG A 64 -3.59 9.88 23.68
CA ARG A 64 -4.12 8.71 24.36
C ARG A 64 -3.47 7.42 23.85
N ILE A 65 -3.38 7.27 22.52
CA ILE A 65 -2.74 6.09 21.90
C ILE A 65 -1.29 5.96 22.36
N LYS A 66 -0.54 7.06 22.41
CA LYS A 66 0.85 7.03 22.88
C LYS A 66 0.94 6.66 24.36
N ASN A 67 0.05 7.19 25.20
CA ASN A 67 -0.01 6.90 26.63
C ASN A 67 -0.40 5.45 26.94
N LEU A 68 -1.07 4.75 26.01
CA LEU A 68 -1.29 3.31 26.11
C LEU A 68 0.00 2.48 25.89
N GLY A 69 1.09 3.12 25.47
CA GLY A 69 2.38 2.46 25.22
C GLY A 69 2.58 2.03 23.77
N ALA A 70 1.76 2.51 22.84
CA ALA A 70 1.96 2.19 21.42
C ALA A 70 3.24 2.83 20.86
N ASP A 71 3.91 2.10 19.96
CA ASP A 71 5.06 2.57 19.19
C ASP A 71 4.72 2.72 17.71
N VAL A 72 3.80 1.89 17.21
CA VAL A 72 3.39 1.88 15.80
C VAL A 72 1.87 2.01 15.71
N LEU A 73 1.42 2.97 14.91
CA LEU A 73 0.04 3.11 14.47
C LEU A 73 -0.15 2.35 13.16
N TRP A 74 -1.05 1.37 13.13
CA TRP A 74 -1.42 0.66 11.92
C TRP A 74 -2.79 1.10 11.42
N LEU A 75 -2.82 1.77 10.29
CA LEU A 75 -4.03 2.13 9.57
C LEU A 75 -4.47 0.98 8.66
N MET A 76 -5.73 0.58 8.75
CA MET A 76 -6.38 -0.28 7.77
C MET A 76 -6.44 0.43 6.40
N PRO A 77 -6.87 -0.25 5.31
CA PRO A 77 -6.78 0.33 3.97
C PRO A 77 -7.48 1.70 3.87
N VAL A 78 -6.68 2.75 3.63
CA VAL A 78 -7.13 4.15 3.56
C VAL A 78 -7.67 4.55 2.18
N HIS A 79 -7.66 3.61 1.23
CA HIS A 79 -7.94 3.86 -0.18
C HIS A 79 -9.43 3.74 -0.50
N PRO A 80 -9.92 4.40 -1.57
CA PRO A 80 -11.30 4.27 -2.03
C PRO A 80 -11.71 2.83 -2.30
N ILE A 81 -12.91 2.47 -1.85
CA ILE A 81 -13.49 1.12 -1.97
C ILE A 81 -14.14 0.92 -3.34
N GLY A 82 -13.96 -0.27 -3.91
CA GLY A 82 -14.59 -0.73 -5.14
C GLY A 82 -16.11 -0.89 -4.99
N GLN A 83 -16.85 -0.47 -6.01
CA GLN A 83 -18.30 -0.39 -5.95
C GLN A 83 -19.00 -1.65 -6.50
N VAL A 84 -18.39 -2.34 -7.46
CA VAL A 84 -19.00 -3.51 -8.10
C VAL A 84 -18.94 -4.74 -7.19
N LYS A 85 -20.06 -5.46 -7.08
CA LYS A 85 -20.24 -6.62 -6.19
C LYS A 85 -19.93 -6.32 -4.72
N LYS A 86 -20.00 -5.04 -4.31
CA LYS A 86 -19.88 -4.69 -2.90
C LYS A 86 -21.01 -5.37 -2.11
N LYS A 87 -20.67 -5.96 -0.98
CA LYS A 87 -21.66 -6.48 -0.04
C LYS A 87 -22.14 -5.33 0.86
N GLY A 88 -23.45 -5.17 0.97
CA GLY A 88 -24.06 -4.06 1.71
C GLY A 88 -23.86 -2.70 1.05
N SER A 89 -24.12 -1.63 1.79
CA SER A 89 -24.03 -0.26 1.28
C SER A 89 -22.59 0.23 1.12
N VAL A 90 -21.65 -0.26 1.93
CA VAL A 90 -20.28 0.27 2.00
C VAL A 90 -19.23 -0.60 1.30
N GLY A 91 -19.35 -1.93 1.36
CA GLY A 91 -18.31 -2.83 0.86
C GLY A 91 -17.14 -3.05 1.82
N SER A 92 -16.13 -3.78 1.35
CA SER A 92 -14.95 -4.16 2.13
C SER A 92 -13.80 -3.16 1.93
N PRO A 93 -13.09 -2.73 2.99
CA PRO A 93 -11.91 -1.86 2.84
C PRO A 93 -10.79 -2.52 2.03
N TYR A 94 -10.78 -3.85 1.94
CA TYR A 94 -9.80 -4.62 1.17
C TYR A 94 -10.09 -4.68 -0.34
N ALA A 95 -11.24 -4.16 -0.80
CA ALA A 95 -11.57 -4.07 -2.21
C ALA A 95 -11.10 -2.72 -2.78
N VAL A 96 -9.79 -2.48 -2.81
CA VAL A 96 -9.21 -1.19 -3.20
C VAL A 96 -9.46 -0.87 -4.68
N ARG A 97 -10.02 0.30 -4.96
CA ARG A 97 -10.29 0.82 -6.32
C ARG A 97 -9.14 1.64 -6.88
N ASP A 98 -8.52 2.46 -6.03
CA ASP A 98 -7.45 3.38 -6.42
C ASP A 98 -6.41 3.47 -5.30
N TYR A 99 -5.21 2.92 -5.55
CA TYR A 99 -4.11 2.89 -4.58
C TYR A 99 -3.41 4.25 -4.41
N TYR A 100 -3.69 5.24 -5.26
CA TYR A 100 -3.13 6.59 -5.13
C TYR A 100 -4.09 7.57 -4.45
N GLY A 101 -5.37 7.23 -4.44
CA GLY A 101 -6.42 8.00 -3.77
C GLY A 101 -6.51 7.73 -2.27
N VAL A 102 -7.12 8.68 -1.57
CA VAL A 102 -7.56 8.54 -0.17
C VAL A 102 -9.08 8.46 -0.17
N ASN A 103 -9.65 7.56 0.65
CA ASN A 103 -11.09 7.42 0.75
C ASN A 103 -11.71 8.71 1.30
N PRO A 104 -12.59 9.40 0.55
CA PRO A 104 -13.17 10.67 0.99
C PRO A 104 -14.02 10.53 2.26
N ASP A 105 -14.51 9.33 2.57
CA ASP A 105 -15.24 9.05 3.82
C ASP A 105 -14.36 9.26 5.06
N TYR A 106 -13.03 9.14 4.91
CA TYR A 106 -12.07 9.31 6.02
C TYR A 106 -11.47 10.73 6.06
N GLY A 107 -11.62 11.50 4.99
CA GLY A 107 -11.08 12.85 4.84
C GLY A 107 -10.24 13.04 3.58
N THR A 108 -9.39 14.06 3.60
CA THR A 108 -8.56 14.45 2.45
C THR A 108 -7.14 13.85 2.52
N PRO A 109 -6.38 13.84 1.41
CA PRO A 109 -4.96 13.52 1.46
C PRO A 109 -4.15 14.44 2.40
N ALA A 110 -4.59 15.68 2.61
CA ALA A 110 -3.97 16.60 3.55
C ALA A 110 -4.21 16.18 5.01
N ASP A 111 -5.39 15.64 5.32
CA ASP A 111 -5.72 15.11 6.65
C ASP A 111 -4.90 13.88 6.98
N LEU A 112 -4.73 12.95 6.03
CA LEU A 112 -3.85 11.79 6.20
C LEU A 112 -2.39 12.23 6.43
N LYS A 113 -1.88 13.19 5.66
CA LYS A 113 -0.54 13.74 5.86
C LYS A 113 -0.38 14.38 7.24
N ARG A 114 -1.41 15.10 7.72
CA ARG A 114 -1.40 15.70 9.06
C ARG A 114 -1.38 14.63 10.14
N LEU A 115 -2.20 13.58 10.02
CA LEU A 115 -2.19 12.45 10.95
C LEU A 115 -0.79 11.82 11.06
N VAL A 116 -0.14 11.55 9.92
CA VAL A 116 1.22 10.98 9.90
C VAL A 116 2.22 11.92 10.55
N ALA A 117 2.19 13.21 10.23
CA ALA A 117 3.09 14.20 10.82
C ALA A 117 2.91 14.32 12.34
N GLU A 118 1.68 14.37 12.82
CA GLU A 118 1.36 14.47 14.25
C GLU A 118 1.71 13.18 15.01
N ALA A 119 1.56 12.01 14.39
CA ALA A 119 2.01 10.74 14.96
C ALA A 119 3.54 10.73 15.12
N HIS A 120 4.27 11.15 14.08
CA HIS A 120 5.74 11.22 14.13
C HIS A 120 6.25 12.21 15.20
N LYS A 121 5.57 13.35 15.40
CA LYS A 121 5.91 14.29 16.48
C LYS A 121 5.83 13.66 17.89
N ARG A 122 4.99 12.63 18.06
CA ARG A 122 4.81 11.89 19.31
C ARG A 122 5.70 10.63 19.39
N GLY A 123 6.60 10.46 18.42
CA GLY A 123 7.47 9.29 18.33
C GLY A 123 6.78 8.01 17.86
N LEU A 124 5.52 8.08 17.42
CA LEU A 124 4.83 6.95 16.80
C LEU A 124 5.36 6.75 15.38
N LYS A 125 5.49 5.50 14.95
CA LYS A 125 5.63 5.13 13.53
C LYS A 125 4.25 4.89 12.94
N VAL A 126 4.10 5.05 11.63
CA VAL A 126 2.83 4.76 10.94
C VAL A 126 3.06 3.72 9.86
N ILE A 127 2.19 2.70 9.84
CA ILE A 127 2.09 1.73 8.75
C ILE A 127 0.69 1.81 8.15
N ILE A 128 0.61 1.64 6.83
CA ILE A 128 -0.65 1.59 6.09
C ILE A 128 -0.80 0.18 5.52
N ASP A 129 -1.98 -0.39 5.65
CA ASP A 129 -2.32 -1.67 5.04
C ASP A 129 -2.39 -1.53 3.50
N VAL A 130 -1.45 -2.15 2.80
CA VAL A 130 -1.39 -2.15 1.33
C VAL A 130 -1.79 -3.53 0.83
N VAL A 131 -2.97 -3.58 0.20
CA VAL A 131 -3.58 -4.84 -0.24
C VAL A 131 -3.22 -5.11 -1.69
N VAL A 132 -2.13 -5.81 -1.96
CA VAL A 132 -1.76 -6.23 -3.33
C VAL A 132 -2.08 -7.71 -3.51
N GLN A 133 -3.07 -8.03 -4.35
CA GLN A 133 -3.36 -9.41 -4.71
C GLN A 133 -2.59 -9.79 -5.99
N PRO A 134 -1.72 -10.82 -5.96
CA PRO A 134 -1.07 -11.32 -7.16
C PRO A 134 -2.09 -12.01 -8.08
N TYR A 135 -2.03 -11.71 -9.37
CA TYR A 135 -2.86 -12.38 -10.37
C TYR A 135 -2.50 -13.87 -10.47
N ARG A 136 -3.49 -14.74 -10.43
CA ARG A 136 -3.37 -16.04 -11.10
C ARG A 136 -3.55 -15.82 -12.60
N LEU A 137 -2.54 -16.18 -13.40
CA LEU A 137 -2.66 -16.33 -14.85
C LEU A 137 -3.91 -17.15 -15.16
N GLY A 138 -4.93 -16.53 -15.76
CA GLY A 138 -6.22 -17.17 -16.08
C GLY A 138 -7.45 -16.32 -15.79
N GLN A 139 -7.38 -15.30 -14.93
CA GLN A 139 -8.44 -14.30 -14.83
C GLN A 139 -8.16 -13.12 -15.76
N GLN A 140 -8.76 -13.20 -16.94
CA GLN A 140 -8.87 -12.13 -17.94
C GLN A 140 -9.62 -10.91 -17.40
N THR A 141 -8.98 -10.04 -16.62
CA THR A 141 -9.68 -8.83 -16.13
C THR A 141 -8.87 -7.55 -16.05
N TYR A 142 -7.59 -7.47 -16.45
CA TYR A 142 -6.94 -6.14 -16.39
C TYR A 142 -7.36 -5.18 -17.52
N HIS A 143 -7.70 -5.66 -18.71
CA HIS A 143 -8.18 -4.78 -19.80
C HIS A 143 -9.68 -4.50 -19.81
N ARG A 144 -10.48 -5.26 -19.04
CA ARG A 144 -11.94 -5.08 -18.95
C ARG A 144 -12.41 -4.57 -17.60
N ALA A 145 -11.73 -4.83 -16.48
CA ALA A 145 -12.17 -4.34 -15.17
C ALA A 145 -11.90 -2.84 -14.99
N SER A 146 -10.85 -2.26 -15.57
CA SER A 146 -10.74 -0.79 -15.60
C SER A 146 -11.88 -0.15 -16.41
N ARG A 147 -12.41 -0.84 -17.44
CA ARG A 147 -13.54 -0.35 -18.25
C ARG A 147 -14.93 -0.69 -17.70
N ILE A 148 -15.06 -1.69 -16.83
CA ILE A 148 -16.32 -2.16 -16.22
C ILE A 148 -16.47 -1.68 -14.77
N LEU A 149 -15.38 -1.28 -14.09
CA LEU A 149 -15.41 -0.61 -12.78
C LEU A 149 -15.40 0.93 -12.90
N GLN A 150 -15.25 1.46 -14.11
CA GLN A 150 -15.33 2.91 -14.42
C GLN A 150 -16.56 3.29 -15.26
N LYS A 151 -17.42 2.33 -15.62
CA LYS A 151 -18.74 2.63 -16.19
C LYS A 151 -19.79 2.09 -15.22
N GLU A 152 -20.56 3.05 -14.71
CA GLU A 152 -21.62 3.01 -13.69
C GLU A 152 -21.13 3.18 -12.25
#